data_AF-A0A7X8E8J9-F1
#
_entry.id   AF-A0A7X8E8J9-F1
#
_cell.length_a   1.000
_cell.length_b   1.000
_cell.length_c   1.000
_cell.angle_alpha   90.00
_cell.angle_beta   90.00
_cell.angle_gamma   90.00
#
_symmetry.space_group_name_H-M   'P 1'
#
loop_
_entity.id
_entity.type
_entity.pdbx_description
1 polymer ?
#
loop_
_entity_poly.entity_id
_entity_poly.type
_entity_poly.pdbx_seq_one_letter_code
_entity_poly.pdbx_strand_id
1 'polypeptide(L)'
;MDIVNKILNYTEQFFKTEDGYLNILGKGIKIIAIFIVIKILIRLSYIVIDKAVEKKRTRIFSTDEKKINTITFMLKNIIKYVFYFIGAIMVLDLFDINTTSILATAGIGGLA
;
A
#
# COMPACT_ATOMS: atom_id res chain seq x y z
N MET A 1 -29.97 -17.61 -6.60
CA MET A 1 -28.97 -16.51 -6.56
C MET A 1 -28.45 -16.35 -5.13
N ASP A 2 -28.38 -17.47 -4.39
CA ASP A 2 -28.29 -17.50 -2.91
C ASP A 2 -26.93 -17.96 -2.41
N ILE A 3 -26.20 -18.71 -3.24
CA ILE A 3 -24.86 -19.22 -2.94
C ILE A 3 -23.86 -18.06 -2.86
N VAL A 4 -24.00 -17.06 -3.73
CA VAL A 4 -23.15 -15.86 -3.74
C VAL A 4 -23.39 -15.00 -2.50
N ASN A 5 -24.65 -14.79 -2.10
CA ASN A 5 -24.98 -14.05 -0.87
C ASN A 5 -24.55 -14.80 0.40
N LYS A 6 -24.58 -16.14 0.39
CA LYS A 6 -24.10 -16.94 1.51
C LYS A 6 -22.58 -16.86 1.67
N ILE A 7 -21.84 -16.82 0.55
CA ILE A 7 -20.39 -16.62 0.55
C ILE A 7 -20.03 -15.21 1.02
N LEU A 8 -20.76 -14.18 0.59
CA LEU A 8 -20.56 -12.80 1.04
C LEU A 8 -20.79 -12.66 2.57
N ASN A 9 -21.79 -13.34 3.12
CA ASN A 9 -22.08 -13.32 4.57
C ASN A 9 -21.02 -14.02 5.45
N TYR A 10 -20.33 -15.06 4.95
CA TYR A 10 -19.21 -15.65 5.71
C TYR A 10 -18.00 -14.71 5.79
N THR A 11 -17.82 -13.86 4.78
CA THR A 11 -16.80 -12.81 4.81
C THR A 11 -17.16 -11.69 5.78
N GLU A 12 -18.44 -11.34 5.93
CA GLU A 12 -18.86 -10.32 6.90
C GLU A 12 -18.74 -10.80 8.36
N GLN A 13 -18.93 -12.10 8.63
CA GLN A 13 -18.85 -12.67 9.97
C GLN A 13 -17.41 -12.87 10.50
N PHE A 14 -16.41 -12.82 9.61
CA PHE A 14 -14.98 -12.83 9.98
C PHE A 14 -14.31 -11.44 9.92
N PHE A 15 -14.98 -10.42 9.34
CA PHE A 15 -14.44 -9.05 9.21
C PHE A 15 -15.17 -7.99 10.04
N LYS A 16 -16.35 -8.29 10.62
CA LYS A 16 -17.01 -7.48 11.65
C LYS A 16 -17.25 -8.32 12.91
N THR A 17 -16.54 -7.98 13.98
CA THR A 17 -17.02 -8.24 15.35
C THR A 17 -17.90 -7.07 15.75
N GLU A 18 -19.16 -7.37 16.05
CA GLU A 18 -20.24 -6.47 16.47
C GLU A 18 -20.22 -6.19 17.99
N ASP A 19 -19.07 -5.89 18.57
CA ASP A 19 -19.02 -5.56 19.99
C ASP A 19 -18.02 -4.43 20.17
N GLY A 20 -18.53 -3.26 20.57
CA GLY A 20 -17.86 -1.95 20.62
C GLY A 20 -16.65 -1.84 21.55
N TYR A 21 -15.94 -2.92 21.82
CA TYR A 21 -14.57 -2.96 22.28
C TYR A 21 -13.82 -4.10 21.57
N LEU A 22 -12.99 -3.75 20.59
CA LEU A 22 -12.03 -4.68 20.00
C LEU A 22 -11.00 -5.07 21.05
N ASN A 23 -10.97 -6.36 21.41
CA ASN A 23 -9.83 -6.96 22.09
C ASN A 23 -8.54 -6.57 21.33
N ILE A 24 -7.47 -6.24 22.06
CA ILE A 24 -6.15 -5.88 21.51
C ILE A 24 -5.66 -6.87 20.42
N LEU A 25 -6.10 -8.12 20.52
CA LEU A 25 -5.85 -9.21 19.58
C LEU A 25 -6.45 -8.98 18.18
N GLY A 26 -7.65 -8.38 18.08
CA GLY A 26 -8.31 -8.08 16.79
C GLY A 26 -7.70 -6.87 16.07
N LYS A 27 -7.14 -5.91 16.80
CA LYS A 27 -6.34 -4.84 16.18
C LYS A 27 -5.01 -5.40 15.65
N GLY A 28 -4.40 -6.34 16.38
CA GLY A 28 -3.18 -7.03 15.95
C GLY A 28 -3.33 -7.77 14.61
N ILE A 29 -4.40 -8.54 14.42
CA ILE A 29 -4.62 -9.29 13.16
C ILE A 29 -4.82 -8.35 11.96
N LYS A 30 -5.51 -7.21 12.15
CA LYS A 30 -5.70 -6.18 11.11
C LYS A 30 -4.38 -5.53 10.71
N ILE A 31 -3.52 -5.21 11.67
CA ILE A 31 -2.17 -4.67 11.40
C ILE A 31 -1.37 -5.66 10.55
N ILE A 32 -1.40 -6.95 10.90
CA ILE A 32 -0.70 -8.00 10.14
C ILE A 32 -1.24 -8.07 8.71
N ALA A 33 -2.56 -8.03 8.52
CA ALA A 33 -3.19 -8.01 7.20
C ALA A 33 -2.73 -6.79 6.37
N ILE A 34 -2.71 -5.60 6.96
CA ILE A 34 -2.22 -4.37 6.32
C ILE A 34 -0.76 -4.53 5.86
N PHE A 35 0.12 -5.06 6.71
CA PHE A 35 1.52 -5.29 6.35
C PHE A 35 1.66 -6.26 5.16
N ILE A 36 0.84 -7.31 5.11
CA ILE A 36 0.81 -8.26 3.98
C ILE A 36 0.40 -7.53 2.70
N VAL A 37 -0.64 -6.71 2.75
CA VAL A 37 -1.14 -5.94 1.60
C VAL A 37 -0.08 -4.93 1.11
N ILE A 38 0.57 -4.19 2.00
CA ILE A 38 1.65 -3.27 1.64
C ILE A 38 2.79 -4.01 0.95
N LYS A 39 3.20 -5.15 1.52
CA LYS A 39 4.29 -5.95 0.97
C LYS A 39 3.97 -6.47 -0.44
N ILE A 40 2.72 -6.84 -0.71
CA ILE A 40 2.32 -7.28 -2.05
C ILE A 40 2.29 -6.10 -3.04
N LEU A 41 1.79 -4.94 -2.61
CA LEU A 41 1.74 -3.74 -3.44
C LEU A 41 3.14 -3.23 -3.82
N ILE A 42 4.09 -3.23 -2.88
CA ILE A 42 5.48 -2.86 -3.16
C ILE A 42 6.10 -3.80 -4.19
N ARG A 43 5.93 -5.12 -4.02
CA ARG A 43 6.44 -6.10 -5.01
C ARG A 43 5.83 -5.89 -6.38
N LEU A 44 4.52 -5.71 -6.45
CA LEU A 44 3.82 -5.48 -7.72
C LEU A 44 4.34 -4.23 -8.42
N SER A 45 4.54 -3.15 -7.66
CA SER A 45 5.08 -1.90 -8.20
C SER A 45 6.51 -2.08 -8.72
N TYR A 46 7.36 -2.83 -8.02
CA TYR A 46 8.72 -3.12 -8.48
C TYR A 46 8.72 -3.88 -9.80
N ILE A 47 7.86 -4.90 -9.94
CA ILE A 47 7.71 -5.65 -11.20
C ILE A 47 7.30 -4.72 -12.35
N VAL A 48 6.35 -3.82 -12.10
CA VAL A 48 5.89 -2.84 -13.11
C VAL A 48 7.02 -1.90 -13.52
N ILE A 49 7.77 -1.37 -12.55
CA ILE A 49 8.92 -0.48 -12.81
C ILE A 49 9.99 -1.21 -13.60
N ASP A 50 10.36 -2.42 -13.19
CA ASP A 50 11.42 -3.19 -13.84
C ASP A 50 11.05 -3.50 -15.29
N LYS A 51 9.82 -3.93 -15.54
CA LYS A 51 9.31 -4.16 -16.89
C LYS A 51 9.26 -2.88 -17.74
N ALA A 52 8.90 -1.75 -17.14
CA ALA A 52 8.88 -0.46 -17.83
C ALA A 52 10.30 0.01 -18.19
N VAL A 53 11.26 -0.19 -17.29
CA VAL A 53 12.67 0.17 -17.46
C VAL A 53 13.36 -0.73 -18.47
N GLU A 54 13.11 -2.04 -18.43
CA GLU A 54 13.63 -3.01 -19.39
C GLU A 54 13.18 -2.69 -20.82
N LYS A 55 11.90 -2.36 -21.01
CA LYS A 55 11.36 -1.90 -22.30
C LYS A 55 12.03 -0.62 -22.81
N LYS A 56 12.50 0.23 -21.90
CA LYS A 56 13.23 1.47 -22.23
C LYS A 56 14.70 1.20 -22.56
N ARG A 57 15.35 0.31 -21.82
CA ARG A 57 16.74 -0.14 -22.08
C ARG A 57 16.90 -0.73 -23.48
N THR A 58 15.93 -1.50 -23.97
CA THR A 58 16.00 -2.07 -25.33
C THR A 58 15.96 -1.01 -26.45
N ARG A 59 15.56 0.23 -26.15
CA ARG A 59 15.45 1.32 -27.14
C ARG A 59 16.53 2.39 -27.03
N ILE A 60 17.36 2.40 -25.98
CA ILE A 60 18.26 3.52 -25.67
C ILE A 60 19.71 3.03 -25.69
N PHE A 61 20.61 3.81 -26.30
CA PHE A 61 22.05 3.54 -26.39
C PHE A 61 22.73 3.44 -25.01
N SER A 62 23.77 2.61 -24.89
CA SER A 62 24.43 2.20 -23.63
C SER A 62 24.93 3.33 -22.72
N THR A 63 25.13 4.54 -23.25
CA THR A 63 25.53 5.73 -22.48
C THR A 63 24.48 6.18 -21.46
N ASP A 64 23.19 6.01 -21.76
CA ASP A 64 22.10 6.42 -20.88
C ASP A 64 21.71 5.37 -19.83
N GLU A 65 22.28 4.16 -19.88
CA GLU A 65 21.95 3.08 -18.95
C GLU A 65 22.22 3.46 -17.49
N LYS A 66 23.31 4.19 -17.24
CA LYS A 66 23.65 4.68 -15.89
C LYS A 66 22.60 5.67 -15.37
N LYS A 67 22.14 6.60 -16.22
CA LYS A 67 21.08 7.55 -15.87
C LYS A 67 19.76 6.84 -15.57
N ILE A 68 19.38 5.89 -16.43
CA ILE A 68 18.15 5.11 -16.26
C ILE A 68 18.20 4.32 -14.95
N ASN A 69 19.35 3.73 -14.61
CA ASN A 69 19.49 2.97 -13.37
C ASN A 69 19.28 3.84 -12.12
N THR A 70 19.85 5.04 -12.09
CA THR A 70 19.67 5.97 -10.96
C THR A 70 18.21 6.40 -10.83
N ILE A 71 17.55 6.79 -11.93
CA ILE A 71 16.13 7.19 -11.91
C ILE A 71 15.25 6.03 -11.45
N THR A 72 15.55 4.81 -11.92
CA THR A 72 14.84 3.59 -11.52
C THR A 72 14.97 3.34 -10.03
N PHE A 73 16.19 3.45 -9.50
CA PHE A 73 16.45 3.29 -8.08
C PHE A 73 15.70 4.33 -7.24
N MET A 74 15.75 5.61 -7.65
CA MET A 74 15.03 6.69 -7.00
C MET A 74 13.52 6.44 -7.00
N LEU A 75 12.94 6.03 -8.14
CA LEU A 75 11.51 5.75 -8.27
C LEU A 75 11.08 4.60 -7.36
N LYS A 76 11.86 3.52 -7.29
CA LYS A 76 11.60 2.40 -6.36
C LYS A 76 11.61 2.88 -4.91
N ASN A 77 12.55 3.76 -4.55
CA ASN A 77 12.60 4.32 -3.21
C ASN A 77 11.39 5.21 -2.91
N ILE A 78 11.01 6.12 -3.82
CA ILE A 78 9.82 6.96 -3.67
C ILE A 78 8.59 6.09 -3.43
N ILE A 79 8.39 5.07 -4.26
CA ILE A 79 7.26 4.13 -4.15
C ILE A 79 7.27 3.41 -2.79
N LYS A 80 8.44 2.94 -2.34
CA LYS A 80 8.60 2.33 -1.02
C LYS A 80 8.17 3.28 0.10
N TYR A 81 8.61 4.54 0.06
CA TYR A 81 8.25 5.54 1.07
C TYR A 81 6.75 5.88 1.03
N VAL A 82 6.15 5.99 -0.16
CA VAL A 82 4.70 6.22 -0.32
C VAL A 82 3.90 5.07 0.30
N PHE A 83 4.24 3.82 -0.02
CA PHE A 83 3.54 2.67 0.56
C PHE A 83 3.72 2.54 2.08
N TYR A 84 4.90 2.90 2.60
CA TYR A 84 5.09 2.99 4.05
C TYR A 84 4.28 4.11 4.69
N PHE A 85 4.15 5.26 4.04
CA PHE A 85 3.32 6.35 4.53
C PHE A 85 1.84 5.93 4.60
N ILE A 86 1.29 5.37 3.51
CA ILE A 86 -0.09 4.86 3.49
C ILE A 86 -0.27 3.79 4.57
N GLY A 87 0.72 2.90 4.72
CA GLY A 87 0.74 1.90 5.79
C GLY A 87 0.70 2.47 7.20
N ALA A 88 1.52 3.48 7.46
CA ALA A 88 1.53 4.18 8.74
C ALA A 88 0.17 4.81 9.02
N ILE A 89 -0.44 5.51 8.04
CA ILE A 89 -1.78 6.09 8.18
C ILE A 89 -2.82 5.01 8.51
N MET A 90 -2.82 3.88 7.79
CA MET A 90 -3.76 2.78 8.09
C MET A 90 -3.55 2.19 9.49
N VAL A 91 -2.31 2.11 9.97
CA VAL A 91 -2.03 1.66 11.34
C VAL A 91 -2.50 2.69 12.36
N LEU A 92 -2.27 3.99 12.13
CA LEU A 92 -2.75 5.08 12.99
C LEU A 92 -4.28 5.11 13.09
N ASP A 93 -4.98 4.80 11.99
CA ASP A 93 -6.44 4.69 11.95
C ASP A 93 -6.96 3.64 12.94
N LEU A 94 -6.26 2.50 13.05
CA LEU A 94 -6.59 1.45 14.02
C LEU A 94 -6.40 1.88 15.48
N PHE A 95 -5.59 2.91 15.74
CA PHE A 95 -5.40 3.52 17.05
C PHE A 95 -6.42 4.63 17.35
N ASP A 96 -7.46 4.79 16.53
CA ASP A 96 -8.50 5.83 16.71
C ASP A 96 -7.96 7.26 16.53
N ILE A 97 -6.82 7.40 15.84
CA ILE A 97 -6.28 8.71 15.49
C ILE A 97 -6.98 9.22 14.24
N ASN A 98 -7.39 10.49 14.22
CA ASN A 98 -7.99 11.11 13.04
C ASN A 98 -6.97 11.22 11.90
N THR A 99 -6.96 10.22 11.04
CA THR A 99 -6.12 10.12 9.85
C THR A 99 -6.52 11.10 8.75
N THR A 100 -7.76 11.58 8.76
CA THR A 100 -8.30 12.52 7.75
C THR A 100 -7.57 13.86 7.82
N SER A 101 -7.33 14.38 9.02
CA SER A 101 -6.56 15.62 9.20
C SER A 101 -5.10 15.48 8.75
N ILE A 102 -4.48 14.32 9.01
CA ILE A 102 -3.10 14.03 8.58
C ILE A 102 -3.05 13.94 7.06
N LEU A 103 -4.01 13.24 6.43
CA LEU A 103 -4.09 13.10 4.99
C LEU A 103 -4.37 14.44 4.29
N ALA A 104 -5.23 15.28 4.86
CA ALA A 104 -5.48 16.64 4.36
C ALA A 104 -4.22 17.50 4.40
N THR A 105 -3.47 17.42 5.50
CA THR A 105 -2.18 18.14 5.65
C THR A 105 -1.14 17.62 4.66
N ALA A 106 -1.04 16.30 4.48
CA ALA A 106 -0.15 15.70 3.49
C ALA A 106 -0.56 16.04 2.05
N GLY A 107 -1.86 16.16 1.77
CA GLY A 107 -2.38 16.60 0.47
C GLY A 107 -1.94 18.03 0.14
N ILE A 108 -2.06 18.95 1.09
CA ILE A 108 -1.56 20.32 0.91
C ILE A 108 -0.03 20.33 0.79
N GLY A 109 0.67 19.56 1.63
CA GLY A 109 2.12 19.44 1.60
C GLY A 109 2.69 18.79 0.33
N GLY A 110 1.90 18.02 -0.42
CA GLY A 110 2.29 17.43 -1.70
C GLY A 110 2.03 18.32 -2.92
N LEU A 111 1.26 19.39 -2.76
CA LEU A 111 0.94 20.36 -3.82
C LEU A 111 1.86 21.60 -3.80
N ALA A 112 2.42 21.93 -2.63
CA ALA A 112 3.36 23.03 -2.44
C ALA A 112 4.77 22.68 -2.95
#